data_AF-A0A352PYH2-F1
#
_entry.id   AF-A0A352PYH2-F1
#
_cell.length_a   1.000
_cell.length_b   1.000
_cell.length_c   1.000
_cell.angle_alpha   90.00
_cell.angle_beta   90.00
_cell.angle_gamma   90.00
#
_symmetry.space_group_name_H-M   'P 1'
#
loop_
_entity.id
_entity.type
_entity.pdbx_description
1 polymer ?
#
loop_
_entity_poly.entity_id
_entity_poly.type
_entity_poly.pdbx_seq_one_letter_code
_entity_poly.pdbx_strand_id
1 'polypeptide(L)' 'MRCLIYYRDYGDRDLARNVFAGLTGETRFQLAEVDYSRAERLCPQGLAISRLMHEASRVFG' A
#
# COMPACT_ATOMS: atom_id res chain seq x y z
N MET A 1 -3.18 0.62 -0.36
CA MET A 1 -3.80 -0.71 -0.09
C MET A 1 -4.52 -1.31 -1.29
N ARG A 2 -5.39 -0.59 -2.02
CA ARG A 2 -6.17 -1.18 -3.14
C ARG A 2 -5.33 -1.88 -4.23
N CYS A 3 -4.12 -1.39 -4.52
CA CYS A 3 -3.18 -2.08 -5.43
C CYS A 3 -2.83 -3.50 -4.97
N LEU A 4 -2.68 -3.75 -3.66
CA LEU A 4 -2.40 -5.09 -3.13
C LEU A 4 -3.59 -6.04 -3.29
N ILE A 5 -4.82 -5.56 -3.15
CA ILE A 5 -6.04 -6.36 -3.36
C ILE A 5 -6.10 -6.79 -4.83
N TYR A 6 -5.91 -5.85 -5.76
CA TYR A 6 -5.89 -6.16 -7.18
C TYR A 6 -4.80 -7.17 -7.54
N TYR A 7 -3.61 -7.04 -6.95
CA TYR A 7 -2.50 -7.94 -7.21
C TYR A 7 -2.69 -9.36 -6.64
N ARG A 8 -3.25 -9.48 -5.44
CA ARG A 8 -3.32 -10.75 -4.69
C ARG A 8 -4.64 -11.47 -4.86
N ASP A 9 -5.74 -10.77 -4.62
CA ASP A 9 -7.06 -11.38 -4.49
C ASP A 9 -7.71 -11.48 -5.87
N TYR A 10 -7.53 -10.46 -6.71
CA TYR A 10 -8.16 -10.42 -8.03
C TYR A 10 -7.22 -10.90 -9.14
N GLY A 11 -5.92 -10.99 -8.88
CA GLY A 11 -4.91 -11.40 -9.86
C GLY A 11 -4.66 -10.38 -10.98
N ASP A 12 -5.28 -9.21 -10.92
CA ASP A 12 -5.13 -8.13 -11.91
C ASP A 12 -3.90 -7.28 -11.60
N ARG A 13 -2.75 -7.77 -12.08
CA ARG A 13 -1.45 -7.16 -11.81
C ARG A 13 -1.25 -5.84 -12.55
N ASP A 14 -1.84 -5.67 -13.73
CA ASP A 14 -1.69 -4.45 -14.51
C ASP A 14 -2.51 -3.32 -13.92
N LEU A 15 -3.75 -3.60 -13.49
CA LEU A 15 -4.53 -2.64 -12.72
C LEU A 15 -3.84 -2.27 -11.40
N ALA A 16 -3.24 -3.24 -10.70
CA ALA A 16 -2.49 -2.99 -9.47
C ALA A 16 -1.34 -1.98 -9.69
N ARG A 17 -0.53 -2.19 -10.74
CA ARG A 17 0.58 -1.30 -11.10
C ARG A 17 0.09 0.08 -11.51
N ASN A 18 -0.95 0.15 -12.36
CA ASN A 18 -1.50 1.42 -12.84
C ASN A 18 -2.04 2.28 -11.68
N VAL A 19 -2.70 1.65 -10.70
CA VAL A 19 -3.18 2.34 -9.49
C VAL A 19 -2.03 2.89 -8.66
N PHE A 20 -0.91 2.16 -8.53
CA PHE A 20 0.25 2.64 -7.78
C PHE A 20 1.02 3.72 -8.55
N ALA A 21 1.15 3.58 -9.88
CA ALA A 21 1.81 4.53 -10.76
C ALA A 21 1.09 5.88 -10.83
N GLY A 22 -0.22 5.91 -10.60
CA GLY A 22 -1.01 7.15 -10.51
C GLY A 22 -0.69 8.03 -9.30
N LEU A 23 0.09 7.54 -8.33
CA LEU A 23 0.61 8.36 -7.22
C LEU A 23 1.79 9.19 -7.69
N THR A 24 2.02 10.37 -7.10
CA THR A 24 3.24 11.14 -7.38
C THR A 24 4.47 10.43 -6.77
N GLY A 25 5.66 10.73 -7.29
CA GLY A 25 6.91 10.16 -6.76
C GLY A 25 7.11 10.46 -5.27
N GLU A 26 6.77 11.68 -4.84
CA GLU A 26 6.79 12.08 -3.43
C GLU A 26 5.82 11.24 -2.59
N THR A 27 4.57 11.07 -3.03
CA THR A 27 3.60 10.24 -2.29
C THR A 27 4.04 8.78 -2.20
N ARG A 28 4.66 8.23 -3.26
CA ARG A 28 5.21 6.85 -3.22
C ARG A 28 6.34 6.70 -2.21
N PHE A 29 7.22 7.69 -2.12
CA PHE A 29 8.29 7.71 -1.11
C PHE A 29 7.69 7.81 0.31
N GLN A 30 6.80 8.77 0.54
CA GLN A 30 6.16 8.97 1.84
C GLN A 30 5.37 7.75 2.31
N LEU A 31 4.75 7.00 1.39
CA LEU A 31 4.05 5.75 1.72
C LEU A 31 4.91 4.73 2.46
N ALA A 32 6.22 4.69 2.18
CA ALA A 32 7.16 3.81 2.89
C ALA A 32 7.68 4.40 4.21
N GLU A 33 7.61 5.72 4.40
CA GLU A 33 8.27 6.40 5.53
C GLU A 33 7.30 6.80 6.66
N VAL A 34 5.99 6.87 6.38
CA VAL A 34 4.99 7.29 7.36
C VAL A 34 4.90 6.29 8.52
N ASP A 35 4.92 6.82 9.76
CA ASP A 35 4.58 6.02 10.94
C ASP A 35 3.06 5.80 11.02
N TYR A 36 2.64 4.57 10.74
CA TYR A 36 1.24 4.16 10.81
C TYR A 36 0.80 3.68 12.20
N SER A 37 1.65 3.71 13.24
CA SER A 37 1.37 3.16 14.57
C SER A 37 0.07 3.67 15.19
N ARG A 38 -0.27 4.95 14.98
CA ARG A 38 -1.53 5.53 15.45
C ARG A 38 -2.73 4.95 14.68
N ALA A 39 -2.62 4.80 13.37
CA ALA A 39 -3.68 4.25 12.54
C ALA A 39 -3.90 2.75 12.84
N GLU A 40 -2.82 2.00 13.03
CA GLU A 40 -2.88 0.58 13.39
C GLU A 40 -3.53 0.37 14.76
N ARG A 41 -3.16 1.17 15.77
CA ARG A 41 -3.80 1.11 17.11
C ARG A 41 -5.29 1.40 17.12
N LEU A 42 -5.76 2.24 16.19
CA LEU A 42 -7.17 2.60 16.06
C LEU A 42 -7.93 1.66 15.11
N CYS A 43 -7.24 0.75 14.42
CA CYS A 43 -7.86 -0.13 13.45
C CYS A 43 -8.64 -1.26 14.17
N PRO A 44 -9.98 -1.33 14.02
CA PRO A 44 -10.77 -2.37 14.70
C PRO A 44 -10.45 -3.78 14.20
N GLN A 45 -9.89 -3.90 12.99
CA GLN A 45 -9.51 -5.17 12.36
C GLN A 45 -8.03 -5.52 12.59
N GLY A 46 -7.26 -4.71 13.33
CA GLY A 46 -5.86 -4.98 13.64
C GLY A 46 -4.96 -5.07 12.39
N LEU A 47 -5.26 -4.30 11.35
CA LEU A 47 -4.47 -4.33 10.11
C LEU A 47 -3.06 -3.77 10.35
N ALA A 48 -2.04 -4.51 9.90
CA ALA A 48 -0.65 -4.05 9.86
C ALA A 48 -0.43 -3.10 8.67
N ILE A 49 -0.98 -1.90 8.76
CA ILE A 49 -0.94 -0.85 7.72
C ILE A 49 0.50 -0.55 7.29
N SER A 50 1.45 -0.39 8.22
CA SER A 50 2.85 -0.13 7.89
C SER A 50 3.41 -1.25 7.01
N ARG A 51 3.20 -2.51 7.40
CA ARG A 51 3.61 -3.66 6.60
C ARG A 51 2.99 -3.66 5.20
N LEU A 52 1.70 -3.32 5.09
CA LEU A 52 1.00 -3.26 3.81
C LEU A 52 1.54 -2.12 2.91
N MET A 53 1.88 -0.97 3.47
CA MET A 53 2.43 0.13 2.67
C MET A 53 3.87 -0.14 2.23
N HIS A 54 4.73 -0.65 3.11
CA HIS A 54 6.07 -1.11 2.74
C HIS A 54 6.03 -2.19 1.67
N GLU A 55 5.09 -3.12 1.76
CA GLU A 55 4.94 -4.14 0.74
C GLU A 55 4.51 -3.55 -0.61
N ALA A 56 3.54 -2.64 -0.63
CA ALA A 56 3.13 -1.97 -1.86
C ALA A 56 4.32 -1.24 -2.50
N SER A 57 5.11 -0.51 -1.71
CA SER A 57 6.31 0.17 -2.20
C SER A 57 7.38 -0.80 -2.70
N ARG A 58 7.55 -1.99 -2.09
CA ARG A 58 8.50 -2.99 -2.57
C ARG A 58 8.06 -3.71 -3.84
N VAL A 59 6.76 -3.92 -4.01
CA VAL A 59 6.20 -4.68 -5.15
C VAL A 59 6.01 -3.79 -6.39
N PHE A 60 5.71 -2.50 -6.21
CA PHE A 60 5.34 -1.59 -7.30
C PHE A 60 6.23 -0.34 -7.43
N GLY A 61 7.13 -0.11 -6.48
CA GLY A 61 8.07 1.03 -6.48
C GLY A 61 9.33 0.80 -7.30
#